data_AF-A0A968GY19-F1
#
_entry.id   AF-A0A968GY19-F1
#
_cell.length_a   1.000
_cell.length_b   1.000
_cell.length_c   1.000
_cell.angle_alpha   90.00
_cell.angle_beta   90.00
_cell.angle_gamma   90.00
#
_symmetry.space_group_name_H-M   'P 1'
#
loop_
_entity.id
_entity.type
_entity.pdbx_description
1 polymer ?
#
loop_
_entity_poly.entity_id
_entity_poly.type
_entity_poly.pdbx_seq_one_letter_code
_entity_poly.pdbx_strand_id
1 'polypeptide(L)'
;MSQPNEELVAPSPSGSTTDASAVGGAVATLEPPEPTTPAATEASPPEVPSRPSPKRDRLEILIPALLAALGLAAALIAWRASVASNAAGEASGAGLAAARQRAISSIIGEGITARTIEAYLDYERARRQAEMLASEGFDPEAQLARMEATSHWFLVRPEYLDRAGAFQPDRQRAALLAADEARVDINPDSHFEAAEIEQARIRALLMAGIVLALALPFLTLAEITRGRPRVGGTVAGAAIFSVGIVLAAAAWV
;
A
#
# COMPACT_ATOMS: atom_id res chain seq x y z
N MET A 1 -3.23 -14.27 49.78
CA MET A 1 -4.21 -13.23 49.41
C MET A 1 -4.14 -13.08 47.90
N SER A 2 -5.01 -13.79 47.20
CA SER A 2 -5.06 -13.84 45.75
C SER A 2 -5.88 -12.66 45.25
N GLN A 3 -5.26 -11.74 44.51
CA GLN A 3 -6.01 -10.70 43.80
C GLN A 3 -6.64 -11.32 42.55
N PRO A 4 -7.91 -11.01 42.26
CA PRO A 4 -8.56 -11.45 41.04
C PRO A 4 -7.94 -10.70 39.84
N ASN A 5 -7.68 -11.44 38.77
CA ASN A 5 -7.32 -10.89 37.46
C ASN A 5 -8.46 -9.95 37.00
N GLU A 6 -8.21 -8.65 37.04
CA GLU A 6 -8.99 -7.69 36.26
C GLU A 6 -8.60 -7.90 34.79
N GLU A 7 -9.45 -8.64 34.10
CA GLU A 7 -9.45 -8.84 32.67
C GLU A 7 -9.60 -7.47 32.00
N LEU A 8 -8.45 -6.93 31.57
CA LEU A 8 -8.37 -5.66 30.86
C LEU A 8 -9.04 -5.83 29.48
N VAL A 9 -10.35 -5.61 29.45
CA VAL A 9 -11.15 -5.50 28.23
C VAL A 9 -10.61 -4.32 27.44
N ALA A 10 -9.79 -4.61 26.43
CA ALA A 10 -9.33 -3.60 25.48
C ALA A 10 -10.57 -2.97 24.80
N PRO A 11 -10.63 -1.64 24.68
CA PRO A 11 -11.71 -0.99 23.95
C PRO A 11 -11.63 -1.43 22.49
N SER A 12 -12.67 -2.12 22.03
CA SER A 12 -12.87 -2.43 20.62
C SER A 12 -12.70 -1.15 19.81
N PRO A 13 -11.88 -1.15 18.74
CA PRO A 13 -11.81 0.00 17.85
C PRO A 13 -13.20 0.18 17.25
N SER A 14 -13.87 1.28 17.63
CA SER A 14 -15.07 1.76 16.96
C SER A 14 -14.69 2.03 15.51
N GLY A 15 -14.90 1.03 14.66
CA GLY A 15 -14.86 1.18 13.22
C GLY A 15 -15.87 2.24 12.86
N SER A 16 -15.38 3.45 12.56
CA SER A 16 -16.12 4.41 11.78
C SER A 16 -16.28 3.80 10.40
N THR A 17 -17.35 3.04 10.23
CA THR A 17 -17.94 2.79 8.92
C THR A 17 -18.24 4.16 8.34
N THR A 18 -17.31 4.69 7.56
CA THR A 18 -17.59 5.75 6.63
C THR A 18 -18.60 5.16 5.67
N ASP A 19 -19.88 5.42 5.95
CA ASP A 19 -20.97 5.36 5.00
C ASP A 19 -20.56 6.25 3.82
N ALA A 20 -19.84 5.66 2.87
CA ALA A 20 -19.82 6.11 1.50
C ALA A 20 -21.22 5.82 0.97
N SER A 21 -22.13 6.71 1.34
CA SER A 21 -23.48 6.85 0.84
C SER A 21 -23.42 6.66 -0.67
N ALA A 22 -23.84 5.47 -1.09
CA ALA A 22 -24.22 5.16 -2.45
C ALA A 22 -25.34 6.13 -2.81
N VAL A 23 -25.00 7.26 -3.43
CA VAL A 23 -25.94 8.06 -4.23
C VAL A 23 -26.14 7.28 -5.53
N GLY A 24 -26.76 6.12 -5.40
CA GLY A 24 -27.40 5.41 -6.49
C GLY A 24 -28.67 6.17 -6.84
N GLY A 25 -28.53 7.17 -7.70
CA GLY A 25 -29.66 7.80 -8.37
C GLY A 25 -30.38 6.76 -9.22
N ALA A 26 -31.38 6.11 -8.63
CA ALA A 26 -32.40 5.37 -9.35
C ALA A 26 -33.28 6.37 -10.10
N VAL A 27 -32.84 6.79 -11.29
CA VAL A 27 -33.74 7.39 -12.27
C VAL A 27 -34.52 6.24 -12.88
N ALA A 28 -35.72 6.02 -12.35
CA ALA A 28 -36.74 5.22 -12.97
C ALA A 28 -37.10 5.85 -14.33
N THR A 29 -36.51 5.32 -15.41
CA THR A 29 -37.01 5.56 -16.76
C THR A 29 -38.33 4.79 -16.90
N LEU A 30 -39.43 5.52 -16.82
CA LEU A 30 -40.77 5.05 -17.21
C LEU A 30 -40.74 4.69 -18.69
N GLU A 31 -40.83 3.40 -18.98
CA GLU A 31 -41.04 2.85 -20.31
C GLU A 31 -42.51 3.08 -20.71
N PRO A 32 -42.80 3.82 -21.78
CA PRO A 32 -44.16 3.96 -22.29
C PRO A 32 -44.62 2.67 -22.98
N PRO A 33 -45.89 2.26 -22.86
CA PRO A 33 -46.42 1.06 -23.50
C PRO A 33 -46.41 1.20 -25.02
N GLU A 34 -45.82 0.21 -25.70
CA GLU A 34 -45.84 0.12 -27.16
C GLU A 34 -47.26 -0.04 -27.71
N PRO A 35 -47.63 0.68 -28.78
CA PRO A 35 -48.87 0.47 -29.50
C PRO A 35 -48.83 -0.84 -30.29
N THR A 36 -49.77 -1.72 -29.99
CA THR A 36 -50.11 -2.93 -30.75
C THR A 36 -50.40 -2.59 -32.21
N THR A 37 -49.45 -2.91 -33.09
CA THR A 37 -49.62 -2.81 -34.54
C THR A 37 -50.34 -4.07 -35.05
N PRO A 38 -51.42 -3.94 -35.84
CA PRO A 38 -52.19 -5.07 -36.35
C PRO A 38 -51.41 -5.90 -37.38
N ALA A 39 -51.62 -7.21 -37.31
CA ALA A 39 -51.10 -8.21 -38.24
C ALA A 39 -51.49 -7.88 -39.69
N ALA A 40 -50.53 -7.34 -40.45
CA ALA A 40 -50.59 -7.26 -41.89
C ALA A 40 -50.09 -8.59 -42.47
N THR A 41 -51.01 -9.35 -43.03
CA THR A 41 -50.76 -10.52 -43.88
C THR A 41 -50.00 -10.07 -45.13
N GLU A 42 -48.67 -10.09 -45.09
CA GLU A 42 -47.82 -9.85 -46.25
C GLU A 42 -47.69 -11.13 -47.08
N ALA A 43 -48.09 -11.02 -48.35
CA ALA A 43 -47.93 -12.03 -49.38
C ALA A 43 -46.44 -12.34 -49.61
N SER A 44 -46.13 -13.63 -49.82
CA SER A 44 -44.79 -14.12 -50.16
C SER A 44 -44.17 -13.30 -51.29
N PRO A 45 -43.02 -12.63 -51.05
CA PRO A 45 -42.32 -11.90 -52.09
C PRO A 45 -41.81 -12.86 -53.18
N PRO A 46 -41.75 -12.42 -54.45
CA PRO A 46 -41.18 -13.20 -55.53
C PRO A 46 -39.70 -13.51 -55.24
N GLU A 47 -39.34 -14.77 -55.48
CA GLU A 47 -38.01 -15.35 -55.31
C GLU A 47 -36.96 -14.52 -56.07
N VAL A 48 -36.24 -13.66 -55.34
CA VAL A 48 -35.21 -12.79 -55.90
C VAL A 48 -33.98 -13.64 -56.24
N PRO A 49 -33.46 -13.60 -57.48
CA PRO A 49 -32.31 -14.39 -57.89
C PRO A 49 -31.11 -14.09 -56.99
N SER A 50 -30.52 -15.16 -56.45
CA SER A 50 -29.39 -15.15 -55.53
C SER A 50 -28.18 -14.49 -56.20
N ARG A 51 -27.98 -13.19 -55.93
CA ARG A 51 -26.78 -12.47 -56.37
C ARG A 51 -25.56 -13.13 -55.72
N PRO A 52 -24.47 -13.38 -56.47
CA PRO A 52 -23.24 -13.91 -55.90
C PRO A 52 -22.77 -12.96 -54.79
N SER A 53 -22.63 -13.48 -53.58
CA SER A 53 -22.15 -12.73 -52.43
C SER A 53 -20.75 -12.18 -52.76
N PRO A 54 -20.55 -10.84 -52.74
CA PRO A 54 -19.23 -10.27 -52.98
C PRO A 54 -18.28 -10.87 -51.93
N LYS A 55 -17.15 -11.40 -52.39
CA LYS A 55 -16.10 -11.90 -51.49
C LYS A 55 -15.69 -10.76 -50.57
N ARG A 56 -16.16 -10.78 -49.32
CA ARG A 56 -15.78 -9.80 -48.28
C ARG A 56 -14.27 -9.80 -48.18
N ASP A 57 -13.67 -8.62 -48.37
CA ASP A 57 -12.24 -8.46 -48.21
C ASP A 57 -11.90 -8.74 -46.74
N ARG A 58 -11.01 -9.71 -46.49
CA ARG A 58 -10.63 -10.08 -45.12
C ARG A 58 -10.11 -8.89 -44.30
N LEU A 59 -9.49 -7.93 -44.98
CA LEU A 59 -9.00 -6.67 -44.39
C LEU A 59 -10.13 -5.78 -43.85
N GLU A 60 -11.33 -5.86 -44.42
CA GLU A 60 -12.51 -5.10 -43.98
C GLU A 60 -13.02 -5.58 -42.61
N ILE A 61 -12.83 -6.86 -42.30
CA ILE A 61 -13.17 -7.43 -40.99
C ILE A 61 -11.99 -7.29 -40.01
N LEU A 62 -10.75 -7.37 -40.51
CA LEU A 62 -9.55 -7.39 -39.68
C LEU A 62 -9.31 -6.06 -38.94
N ILE A 63 -9.47 -4.91 -39.60
CA ILE A 63 -9.21 -3.60 -38.97
C ILE A 63 -10.17 -3.31 -37.80
N PRO A 64 -11.50 -3.44 -37.93
CA PRO A 64 -12.39 -3.25 -36.79
C PRO A 64 -12.15 -4.28 -35.69
N ALA A 65 -11.78 -5.51 -36.02
CA ALA A 65 -11.37 -6.51 -35.03
C ALA A 65 -10.10 -6.08 -34.26
N LEU A 66 -9.10 -5.51 -34.94
CA LEU A 66 -7.89 -4.95 -34.29
C LEU A 66 -8.22 -3.74 -33.41
N LEU A 67 -9.13 -2.86 -33.82
CA LEU A 67 -9.59 -1.74 -33.00
C LEU A 67 -10.36 -2.20 -31.77
N ALA A 68 -11.21 -3.22 -31.90
CA ALA A 68 -11.90 -3.83 -30.76
C ALA A 68 -10.89 -4.48 -29.79
N ALA A 69 -9.90 -5.21 -30.32
CA ALA A 69 -8.82 -5.79 -29.52
C ALA A 69 -7.98 -4.70 -28.82
N LEU A 70 -7.72 -3.57 -29.49
CA LEU A 70 -7.04 -2.40 -28.92
C LEU A 70 -7.81 -1.84 -27.72
N GLY A 71 -9.13 -1.64 -27.85
CA GLY A 71 -9.98 -1.16 -26.76
C GLY A 71 -10.00 -2.12 -25.56
N LEU A 72 -10.10 -3.43 -25.83
CA LEU A 72 -10.07 -4.46 -24.78
C LEU A 72 -8.71 -4.50 -24.07
N ALA A 73 -7.61 -4.41 -24.82
CA ALA A 73 -6.26 -4.35 -24.25
C ALA A 73 -6.07 -3.09 -23.39
N ALA A 74 -6.53 -1.93 -23.85
CA ALA A 74 -6.46 -0.69 -23.08
C ALA A 74 -7.28 -0.76 -21.77
N ALA A 75 -8.49 -1.33 -21.82
CA ALA A 75 -9.32 -1.54 -20.64
C ALA A 75 -8.66 -2.49 -19.63
N LEU A 76 -8.03 -3.57 -20.12
CA LEU A 76 -7.30 -4.53 -19.30
C LEU A 76 -6.08 -3.89 -18.62
N ILE A 77 -5.29 -3.09 -19.35
CA ILE A 77 -4.16 -2.33 -18.79
C ILE A 77 -4.64 -1.34 -17.74
N ALA A 78 -5.72 -0.60 -18.00
CA ALA A 78 -6.28 0.36 -17.06
C ALA A 78 -6.75 -0.30 -15.76
N TRP A 79 -7.46 -1.43 -15.87
CA TRP A 79 -7.86 -2.22 -14.69
C TRP A 79 -6.65 -2.69 -13.89
N ARG A 80 -5.60 -3.19 -14.56
CA ARG A 80 -4.38 -3.65 -13.88
C ARG A 80 -3.59 -2.52 -13.22
N ALA A 81 -3.48 -1.37 -13.88
CA ALA A 81 -2.85 -0.20 -13.30
C ALA A 81 -3.61 0.28 -12.05
N SER A 82 -4.94 0.20 -12.05
CA SER A 82 -5.77 0.51 -10.87
C SER A 82 -5.50 -0.45 -9.70
N VAL A 83 -5.42 -1.76 -9.95
CA VAL A 83 -5.08 -2.76 -8.91
C VAL A 83 -3.69 -2.50 -8.33
N ALA A 84 -2.67 -2.28 -9.17
CA ALA A 84 -1.32 -1.96 -8.72
C ALA A 84 -1.26 -0.63 -7.94
N SER A 85 -2.05 0.38 -8.35
CA SER A 85 -2.17 1.65 -7.65
C SER A 85 -2.75 1.49 -6.24
N ASN A 86 -3.76 0.63 -6.08
CA ASN A 86 -4.32 0.34 -4.75
C ASN A 86 -3.28 -0.38 -3.87
N ALA A 87 -2.60 -1.40 -4.40
CA ALA A 87 -1.55 -2.12 -3.66
C ALA A 87 -0.39 -1.19 -3.24
N ALA A 88 0.06 -0.31 -4.14
CA ALA A 88 1.07 0.69 -3.83
C ALA A 88 0.61 1.66 -2.73
N GLY A 89 -0.66 2.08 -2.78
CA GLY A 89 -1.28 2.94 -1.78
C GLY A 89 -1.37 2.28 -0.41
N GLU A 90 -1.82 1.03 -0.35
CA GLU A 90 -1.89 0.23 0.88
C GLU A 90 -0.50 0.03 1.51
N ALA A 91 0.50 -0.35 0.70
CA ALA A 91 1.88 -0.52 1.15
C ALA A 91 2.48 0.81 1.65
N SER A 92 2.26 1.92 0.94
CA SER A 92 2.71 3.24 1.39
C SER A 92 2.04 3.66 2.70
N GLY A 93 0.74 3.37 2.84
CA GLY A 93 -0.02 3.62 4.07
C GLY A 93 0.51 2.81 5.25
N ALA A 94 0.81 1.52 5.04
CA ALA A 94 1.44 0.65 6.03
C ALA A 94 2.83 1.16 6.44
N GLY A 95 3.65 1.59 5.49
CA GLY A 95 4.97 2.17 5.76
C GLY A 95 4.91 3.45 6.61
N LEU A 96 3.96 4.34 6.32
CA LEU A 96 3.72 5.54 7.14
C LEU A 96 3.22 5.19 8.56
N ALA A 97 2.35 4.18 8.68
CA ALA A 97 1.87 3.71 9.98
C ALA A 97 3.01 3.11 10.81
N ALA A 98 3.85 2.26 10.20
CA ALA A 98 5.03 1.67 10.83
C ALA A 98 6.06 2.76 11.24
N ALA A 99 6.34 3.73 10.37
CA ALA A 99 7.21 4.86 10.67
C ALA A 99 6.70 5.70 11.85
N ARG A 100 5.39 5.97 11.90
CA ARG A 100 4.75 6.66 13.01
C ARG A 100 4.89 5.86 14.30
N GLN A 101 4.62 4.56 14.26
CA GLN A 101 4.74 3.69 15.43
C GLN A 101 6.18 3.66 15.94
N ARG A 102 7.16 3.55 15.05
CA ARG A 102 8.59 3.61 15.37
C ARG A 102 8.96 4.93 16.06
N ALA A 103 8.45 6.06 15.56
CA ALA A 103 8.69 7.36 16.17
C ALA A 103 8.10 7.44 17.59
N ILE A 104 6.88 6.94 17.79
CA ILE A 104 6.23 6.88 19.12
C ILE A 104 7.06 6.01 20.07
N SER A 105 7.45 4.81 19.64
CA SER A 105 8.31 3.89 20.39
C SER A 105 9.64 4.54 20.78
N SER A 106 10.28 5.25 19.85
CA SER A 106 11.54 5.95 20.13
C SER A 106 11.35 7.06 21.19
N ILE A 107 10.27 7.83 21.13
CA ILE A 107 9.98 8.90 22.09
C ILE A 107 9.72 8.33 23.48
N ILE A 108 8.89 7.27 23.57
CA ILE A 108 8.61 6.58 24.84
C ILE A 108 9.90 5.98 25.40
N GLY A 109 10.69 5.31 24.55
CA GLY A 109 11.96 4.72 24.94
C GLY A 109 12.97 5.75 25.48
N GLU A 110 13.04 6.93 24.87
CA GLU A 110 13.88 8.03 25.37
C GLU A 110 13.40 8.53 26.74
N GLY A 111 12.09 8.67 26.95
CA GLY A 111 11.53 9.07 28.24
C GLY A 111 11.83 8.05 29.36
N ILE A 112 11.71 6.75 29.06
CA ILE A 112 12.09 5.69 30.00
C ILE A 112 13.60 5.74 30.30
N THR A 113 14.42 5.89 29.26
CA THR A 113 15.89 5.94 29.40
C THR A 113 16.33 7.15 30.22
N ALA A 114 15.78 8.34 29.95
CA ALA A 114 16.06 9.55 30.72
C ALA A 114 15.74 9.37 32.21
N ARG A 115 14.57 8.80 32.52
CA ARG A 115 14.19 8.49 33.91
C ARG A 115 15.15 7.49 34.58
N THR A 116 15.61 6.48 33.84
CA THR A 116 16.61 5.53 34.37
C THR A 116 17.97 6.20 34.59
N ILE A 117 18.39 7.12 33.71
CA ILE A 117 19.62 7.90 33.88
C ILE A 117 19.54 8.75 35.14
N GLU A 118 18.45 9.50 35.33
CA GLU A 118 18.23 10.33 36.53
C GLU A 118 18.30 9.48 37.80
N ALA A 119 17.58 8.35 37.83
CA ALA A 119 17.62 7.43 38.97
C ALA A 119 19.04 6.88 39.23
N TYR A 120 19.79 6.56 38.19
CA TYR A 120 21.18 6.10 38.32
C TYR A 120 22.10 7.20 38.88
N LEU A 121 21.93 8.45 38.43
CA LEU A 121 22.71 9.59 38.93
C LEU A 121 22.38 9.91 40.39
N ASP A 122 21.11 9.84 40.78
CA ASP A 122 20.69 10.03 42.17
C ASP A 122 21.18 8.91 43.07
N TYR A 123 21.14 7.65 42.59
CA TYR A 123 21.78 6.51 43.26
C TYR A 123 23.27 6.77 43.52
N GLU A 124 24.03 7.16 42.48
CA GLU A 124 25.47 7.41 42.58
C GLU A 124 25.77 8.58 43.54
N ARG A 125 24.96 9.63 43.52
CA ARG A 125 25.11 10.78 44.43
C ARG A 125 24.90 10.35 45.89
N ALA A 126 23.79 9.67 46.18
CA ALA A 126 23.48 9.19 47.53
C ALA A 126 24.49 8.15 48.03
N ARG A 127 24.96 7.25 47.16
CA ARG A 127 26.01 6.28 47.47
C ARG A 127 27.31 6.96 47.88
N ARG A 128 27.80 7.93 47.11
CA ARG A 128 29.03 8.68 47.43
C ARG A 128 28.87 9.50 48.71
N GLN A 129 27.70 10.11 48.93
CA GLN A 129 27.41 10.82 50.18
C GLN A 129 27.47 9.88 51.39
N ALA A 130 26.89 8.68 51.30
CA ALA A 130 26.99 7.68 52.34
C ALA A 130 28.43 7.25 52.62
N GLU A 131 29.25 7.09 51.57
CA GLU A 131 30.68 6.74 51.70
C GLU A 131 31.47 7.85 52.42
N MET A 132 31.21 9.12 52.07
CA MET A 132 31.84 10.27 52.73
C MET A 132 31.43 10.36 54.21
N LEU A 133 30.13 10.31 54.52
CA LEU A 133 29.62 10.38 55.90
C LEU A 133 30.16 9.24 56.77
N ALA A 134 30.23 8.02 56.22
CA ALA A 134 30.82 6.88 56.93
C ALA A 134 32.31 7.09 57.22
N SER A 135 33.06 7.68 56.27
CA SER A 135 34.48 7.97 56.47
C SER A 135 34.75 9.03 57.54
N GLU A 136 33.78 9.90 57.80
CA GLU A 136 33.83 10.95 58.82
C GLU A 136 33.28 10.49 60.19
N GLY A 137 32.75 9.27 60.29
CA GLY A 137 32.22 8.70 61.54
C GLY A 137 30.74 9.00 61.83
N PHE A 138 29.99 9.50 60.84
CA PHE A 138 28.54 9.76 60.94
C PHE A 138 27.74 8.54 60.46
N ASP A 139 27.81 7.43 61.20
CA ASP A 139 27.21 6.14 60.81
C ASP A 139 25.67 6.17 60.62
N PRO A 140 24.87 6.82 61.50
CA PRO A 140 23.41 6.88 61.33
C PRO A 140 23.00 7.61 60.05
N GLU A 141 23.62 8.74 59.75
CA GLU A 141 23.37 9.53 58.55
C GLU A 141 23.84 8.79 57.30
N ALA A 142 24.99 8.11 57.37
CA ALA A 142 25.47 7.25 56.30
C ALA A 142 24.47 6.12 56.00
N GLN A 143 23.83 5.54 57.02
CA GLN A 143 22.80 4.52 56.83
C GLN A 143 21.57 5.07 56.11
N LEU A 144 21.10 6.27 56.45
CA LEU A 144 20.00 6.93 55.76
C LEU A 144 20.33 7.18 54.28
N ALA A 145 21.52 7.69 53.98
CA ALA A 145 21.96 7.90 52.61
C ALA A 145 22.09 6.57 51.81
N ARG A 146 22.45 5.46 52.45
CA ARG A 146 22.41 4.12 51.81
C ARG A 146 20.99 3.67 51.50
N MET A 147 20.03 3.95 52.39
CA MET A 147 18.61 3.65 52.15
C MET A 147 18.07 4.47 50.99
N GLU A 148 18.42 5.76 50.92
CA GLU A 148 18.10 6.64 49.80
C GLU A 148 18.69 6.12 48.49
N ALA A 149 19.98 5.78 48.45
CA ALA A 149 20.60 5.17 47.28
C ALA A 149 19.83 3.91 46.83
N THR A 150 19.58 2.98 47.76
CA THR A 150 18.82 1.75 47.47
C THR A 150 17.43 2.04 46.89
N SER A 151 16.80 3.13 47.32
CA SER A 151 15.49 3.56 46.83
C SER A 151 15.51 4.04 45.37
N HIS A 152 16.66 4.40 44.79
CA HIS A 152 16.75 4.73 43.36
C HIS A 152 17.13 3.53 42.49
N TRP A 153 17.79 2.54 43.09
CA TRP A 153 18.34 1.38 42.38
C TRP A 153 17.27 0.53 41.68
N PHE A 154 16.03 0.47 42.18
CA PHE A 154 14.98 -0.37 41.59
C PHE A 154 14.59 0.02 40.16
N LEU A 155 14.85 1.27 39.75
CA LEU A 155 14.59 1.77 38.39
C LEU A 155 15.71 1.41 37.41
N VAL A 156 16.87 0.98 37.92
CA VAL A 156 18.06 0.64 37.14
C VAL A 156 18.09 -0.88 36.94
N ARG A 157 17.90 -1.34 35.69
CA ARG A 157 17.94 -2.77 35.37
C ARG A 157 19.40 -3.24 35.27
N PRO A 158 19.82 -4.30 35.98
CA PRO A 158 21.21 -4.74 36.00
C PRO A 158 21.80 -5.13 34.64
N GLU A 159 20.95 -5.57 33.69
CA GLU A 159 21.36 -5.95 32.33
C GLU A 159 21.91 -4.78 31.49
N TYR A 160 21.61 -3.54 31.89
CA TYR A 160 22.09 -2.32 31.25
C TYR A 160 23.30 -1.71 31.96
N LEU A 161 23.87 -2.41 32.94
CA LEU A 161 25.14 -2.03 33.54
C LEU A 161 26.28 -2.77 32.86
N ASP A 162 27.41 -2.08 32.71
CA ASP A 162 28.64 -2.70 32.25
C ASP A 162 29.33 -3.49 33.37
N ARG A 163 30.48 -4.10 33.07
CA ARG A 163 31.24 -4.86 34.08
C ARG A 163 31.81 -3.98 35.20
N ALA A 164 31.93 -2.67 34.99
CA ALA A 164 32.38 -1.70 35.97
C ALA A 164 31.20 -1.09 36.76
N GLY A 165 29.95 -1.48 36.48
CA GLY A 165 28.75 -0.95 37.10
C GLY A 165 28.25 0.36 36.48
N ALA A 166 28.84 0.83 35.38
CA ALA A 166 28.41 2.03 34.68
C ALA A 166 27.18 1.74 33.81
N PHE A 167 26.19 2.64 33.88
CA PHE A 167 24.96 2.52 33.11
C PHE A 167 25.17 2.78 31.61
N GLN A 168 24.61 1.91 30.77
CA GLN A 168 24.70 1.95 29.31
C GLN A 168 23.36 2.33 28.67
N PRO A 169 23.07 3.63 28.47
CA PRO A 169 21.77 4.09 27.95
C PRO A 169 21.50 3.59 26.53
N ASP A 170 22.53 3.52 25.67
CA ASP A 170 22.36 3.07 24.28
C ASP A 170 21.89 1.60 24.22
N ARG A 171 22.36 0.77 25.14
CA ARG A 171 21.93 -0.64 25.24
C ARG A 171 20.47 -0.76 25.66
N GLN A 172 20.04 0.07 26.62
CA GLN A 172 18.64 0.13 27.03
C GLN A 172 17.74 0.62 25.89
N ARG A 173 18.13 1.68 25.17
CA ARG A 173 17.39 2.18 24.01
C ARG A 173 17.23 1.10 22.94
N ALA A 174 18.32 0.40 22.60
CA ALA A 174 18.29 -0.68 21.62
C ALA A 174 17.39 -1.84 22.06
N ALA A 175 17.44 -2.22 23.34
CA ALA A 175 16.59 -3.29 23.89
C ALA A 175 15.11 -2.91 23.92
N LEU A 176 14.78 -1.65 24.24
CA LEU A 176 13.40 -1.15 24.19
C LEU A 176 12.86 -1.13 22.76
N LEU A 177 13.66 -0.65 21.80
CA LEU A 177 13.27 -0.66 20.39
C LEU A 177 13.07 -2.08 19.87
N ALA A 178 13.99 -3.00 20.17
CA ALA A 178 13.89 -4.41 19.79
C ALA A 178 12.67 -5.10 20.43
N ALA A 179 12.31 -4.76 21.67
CA ALA A 179 11.13 -5.28 22.33
C ALA A 179 9.83 -4.80 21.67
N ASP A 180 9.81 -3.57 21.15
CA ASP A 180 8.69 -3.03 20.39
C ASP A 180 8.60 -3.66 18.99
N GLU A 181 9.73 -3.80 18.29
CA GLU A 181 9.83 -4.53 17.01
C GLU A 181 9.32 -5.98 17.12
N ALA A 182 9.56 -6.64 18.25
CA ALA A 182 9.08 -8.01 18.48
C ALA A 182 7.55 -8.10 18.70
N ARG A 183 6.88 -6.99 19.00
CA ARG A 183 5.43 -6.95 19.29
C ARG A 183 4.62 -6.42 18.12
N VAL A 184 5.15 -5.42 17.44
CA VAL A 184 4.49 -4.72 16.34
C VAL A 184 5.51 -4.50 15.24
N ASP A 185 5.09 -4.66 14.00
CA ASP A 185 5.91 -4.30 12.86
C ASP A 185 6.07 -2.77 12.82
N ILE A 186 7.23 -2.30 13.27
CA ILE A 186 7.62 -0.89 13.24
C ILE A 186 8.68 -0.63 12.16
N ASN A 187 8.93 -1.58 11.25
CA ASN A 187 9.94 -1.43 10.21
C ASN A 187 9.33 -0.84 8.92
N PRO A 188 9.44 0.49 8.69
CA PRO A 188 8.82 1.11 7.52
C PRO A 188 9.48 0.71 6.20
N ASP A 189 10.76 0.33 6.22
CA ASP A 189 11.56 0.15 5.00
C ASP A 189 10.98 -0.95 4.12
N SER A 190 10.58 -2.07 4.74
CA SER A 190 9.98 -3.21 4.01
C SER A 190 8.67 -2.85 3.29
N HIS A 191 7.86 -1.97 3.89
CA HIS A 191 6.59 -1.51 3.30
C HIS A 191 6.81 -0.51 2.18
N PHE A 192 7.81 0.38 2.31
CA PHE A 192 8.16 1.32 1.26
C PHE A 192 8.81 0.62 0.06
N GLU A 193 9.66 -0.37 0.27
CA GLU A 193 10.20 -1.21 -0.80
C GLU A 193 9.08 -1.92 -1.59
N ALA A 194 8.08 -2.47 -0.89
CA ALA A 194 6.90 -3.06 -1.53
C ALA A 194 6.12 -2.03 -2.36
N ALA A 195 5.93 -0.81 -1.82
CA ALA A 195 5.28 0.28 -2.54
C ALA A 195 6.06 0.70 -3.79
N GLU A 196 7.40 0.77 -3.73
CA GLU A 196 8.26 1.11 -4.86
C GLU A 196 8.16 0.08 -5.99
N ILE A 197 8.10 -1.21 -5.66
CA ILE A 197 7.91 -2.28 -6.64
C ILE A 197 6.57 -2.10 -7.39
N GLU A 198 5.49 -1.82 -6.67
CA GLU A 198 4.18 -1.59 -7.30
C GLU A 198 4.15 -0.28 -8.10
N GLN A 199 4.80 0.79 -7.63
CA GLN A 199 4.95 2.03 -8.40
C GLN A 199 5.72 1.82 -9.71
N ALA A 200 6.76 0.99 -9.69
CA ALA A 200 7.50 0.62 -10.90
C ALA A 200 6.60 -0.12 -11.90
N ARG A 201 5.74 -1.03 -11.43
CA ARG A 201 4.74 -1.72 -12.27
C ARG A 201 3.73 -0.75 -12.87
N ILE A 202 3.20 0.19 -12.09
CA ILE A 202 2.29 1.23 -12.60
C ILE A 202 2.97 2.03 -13.71
N ARG A 203 4.22 2.45 -13.51
CA ARG A 203 4.98 3.21 -14.52
C ARG A 203 5.19 2.40 -15.80
N ALA A 204 5.51 1.10 -15.68
CA ALA A 204 5.66 0.21 -16.83
C ALA A 204 4.34 0.01 -17.59
N LEU A 205 3.21 -0.18 -16.89
CA LEU A 205 1.88 -0.28 -17.49
C LEU A 205 1.44 1.01 -18.18
N LEU A 206 1.75 2.18 -17.60
CA LEU A 206 1.50 3.47 -18.24
C LEU A 206 2.31 3.63 -19.53
N MET A 207 3.59 3.25 -19.53
CA MET A 207 4.40 3.26 -20.74
C MET A 207 3.84 2.31 -21.81
N ALA A 208 3.43 1.10 -21.43
CA ALA A 208 2.77 0.17 -22.35
C ALA A 208 1.47 0.76 -22.92
N GLY A 209 0.65 1.42 -22.09
CA GLY A 209 -0.56 2.12 -22.50
C GLY A 209 -0.29 3.27 -23.47
N ILE A 210 0.77 4.05 -23.26
CA ILE A 210 1.19 5.12 -24.18
C ILE A 210 1.60 4.54 -25.54
N VAL A 211 2.42 3.48 -25.55
CA VAL A 211 2.81 2.79 -26.79
C VAL A 211 1.57 2.23 -27.51
N LEU A 212 0.64 1.65 -26.76
CA LEU A 212 -0.62 1.14 -27.30
C LEU A 212 -1.47 2.26 -27.93
N ALA A 213 -1.54 3.43 -27.28
CA ALA A 213 -2.25 4.60 -27.82
C ALA A 213 -1.64 5.11 -29.13
N LEU A 214 -0.33 4.96 -29.34
CA LEU A 214 0.31 5.30 -30.62
C LEU A 214 -0.12 4.39 -31.77
N ALA A 215 -0.64 3.19 -31.52
CA ALA A 215 -1.19 2.33 -32.59
C ALA A 215 -2.50 2.87 -33.17
N LEU A 216 -3.26 3.62 -32.37
CA LEU A 216 -4.59 4.13 -32.73
C LEU A 216 -4.58 4.97 -34.03
N PRO A 217 -3.74 6.00 -34.20
CA PRO A 217 -3.73 6.80 -35.44
C PRO A 217 -3.38 5.97 -36.69
N PHE A 218 -2.55 4.93 -36.58
CA PHE A 218 -2.21 4.08 -37.73
C PHE A 218 -3.38 3.17 -38.12
N LEU A 219 -4.08 2.61 -37.14
CA LEU A 219 -5.26 1.78 -37.38
C LEU A 219 -6.44 2.60 -37.90
N THR A 220 -6.66 3.80 -37.37
CA THR A 220 -7.72 4.70 -37.89
C THR A 220 -7.39 5.19 -39.30
N LEU A 221 -6.13 5.52 -39.60
CA LEU A 221 -5.71 5.87 -40.96
C LEU A 221 -5.89 4.69 -41.94
N ALA A 222 -5.63 3.46 -41.49
CA ALA A 222 -5.87 2.26 -42.27
C ALA A 222 -7.36 2.02 -42.56
N GLU A 223 -8.26 2.39 -41.65
CA GLU A 223 -9.70 2.26 -41.86
C GLU A 223 -10.23 3.23 -42.93
N ILE A 224 -9.70 4.46 -42.94
CA ILE A 224 -10.15 5.53 -43.85
C ILE A 224 -9.54 5.37 -45.26
N THR A 225 -8.31 4.88 -45.35
CA THR A 225 -7.58 4.79 -46.63
C THR A 225 -7.93 3.53 -47.42
N ARG A 226 -7.86 3.62 -48.75
CA ARG A 226 -8.05 2.48 -49.68
C ARG A 226 -6.75 2.17 -50.43
N GLY A 227 -6.59 0.93 -50.90
CA GLY A 227 -5.44 0.50 -51.72
C GLY A 227 -4.17 0.21 -50.92
N ARG A 228 -2.99 0.45 -51.52
CA ARG A 228 -1.67 0.17 -50.90
C ARG A 228 -1.40 0.89 -49.55
N PRO A 229 -1.76 2.16 -49.32
CA PRO A 229 -1.48 2.81 -48.03
C PRO A 229 -2.25 2.18 -46.86
N ARG A 230 -3.41 1.56 -47.11
CA ARG A 230 -4.17 0.80 -46.12
C ARG A 230 -3.33 -0.30 -45.51
N VAL A 231 -2.66 -1.10 -46.34
CA VAL A 231 -1.82 -2.21 -45.90
C VAL A 231 -0.66 -1.70 -45.04
N GLY A 232 -0.03 -0.60 -45.43
CA GLY A 232 1.04 0.03 -44.65
C GLY A 232 0.59 0.46 -43.26
N GLY A 233 -0.56 1.14 -43.17
CA GLY A 233 -1.15 1.55 -41.90
C GLY A 233 -1.53 0.35 -41.01
N THR A 234 -2.14 -0.70 -41.59
CA THR A 234 -2.50 -1.91 -40.83
C THR A 234 -1.27 -2.62 -40.28
N VAL A 235 -0.20 -2.78 -41.07
CA VAL A 235 1.04 -3.44 -40.63
C VAL A 235 1.74 -2.63 -39.55
N ALA A 236 1.86 -1.30 -39.72
CA ALA A 236 2.47 -0.43 -38.71
C ALA A 236 1.66 -0.44 -37.40
N GLY A 237 0.34 -0.29 -37.48
CA GLY A 237 -0.55 -0.34 -36.33
C GLY A 237 -0.49 -1.69 -35.60
N ALA A 238 -0.52 -2.80 -36.33
CA ALA A 238 -0.39 -4.14 -35.76
C ALA A 238 0.98 -4.38 -35.10
N ALA A 239 2.06 -3.87 -35.68
CA ALA A 239 3.40 -3.95 -35.09
C ALA A 239 3.47 -3.17 -33.76
N ILE A 240 3.02 -1.91 -33.74
CA ILE A 240 3.00 -1.09 -32.51
C ILE A 240 2.10 -1.72 -31.45
N PHE A 241 0.92 -2.21 -31.84
CA PHE A 241 0.00 -2.92 -30.96
C PHE A 241 0.66 -4.15 -30.32
N SER A 242 1.37 -4.96 -31.11
CA SER A 242 2.08 -6.15 -30.61
C SER A 242 3.17 -5.77 -29.62
N VAL A 243 3.95 -4.70 -29.89
CA VAL A 243 4.96 -4.18 -28.96
C VAL A 243 4.31 -3.71 -27.65
N GLY A 244 3.19 -2.99 -27.72
CA GLY A 244 2.44 -2.56 -26.53
C GLY A 244 1.98 -3.74 -25.67
N ILE A 245 1.48 -4.82 -26.29
CA ILE A 245 1.09 -6.04 -25.58
C ILE A 245 2.30 -6.72 -24.93
N VAL A 246 3.42 -6.84 -25.64
CA VAL A 246 4.64 -7.46 -25.08
C VAL A 246 5.16 -6.65 -23.89
N LEU A 247 5.15 -5.32 -23.96
CA LEU A 247 5.53 -4.46 -22.83
C LEU A 247 4.57 -4.62 -21.65
N ALA A 248 3.26 -4.67 -21.90
CA ALA A 248 2.28 -4.90 -20.85
C ALA A 248 2.45 -6.29 -20.19
N ALA A 249 2.74 -7.32 -20.98
CA ALA A 249 3.05 -8.66 -20.50
C ALA A 249 4.35 -8.72 -19.70
N ALA A 250 5.38 -8.00 -20.12
CA ALA A 250 6.65 -7.90 -19.40
C ALA A 250 6.50 -7.15 -18.07
N ALA A 251 5.66 -6.12 -18.01
CA ALA A 251 5.32 -5.41 -16.77
C ALA A 251 4.55 -6.26 -15.76
N TRP A 252 4.04 -7.41 -16.21
CA TRP A 252 3.20 -8.32 -15.42
C TRP A 252 4.00 -9.37 -14.65
N VAL A 253 5.22 -9.65 -15.11
CA VAL A 253 6.16 -10.61 -14.51
C VAL A 253 7.03 -9.88 -13.50
#